data_AF-A0A937T254-F1
#
_entry.id   AF-A0A937T254-F1
#
_cell.length_a   1.000
_cell.length_b   1.000
_cell.length_c   1.000
_cell.angle_alpha   90.00
_cell.angle_beta   90.00
_cell.angle_gamma   90.00
#
_symmetry.space_group_name_H-M   'P 1'
#
loop_
_entity.id
_entity.type
_entity.pdbx_description
1 polymer ?
#
loop_
_entity_poly.entity_id
_entity_poly.type
_entity_poly.pdbx_seq_one_letter_code
_entity_poly.pdbx_strand_id
1 'polypeptide(L)' 'MNQPPASSEDPGIRDSEPALRRAAQKARELGEQTRTPVYVLRHGQIVDLVAEDGEQPKRRQEGDDTIRTAPICPDGKP' A
#
# COMPACT_ATOMS: atom_id res chain seq x y z
N MET A 1 7.16 -6.84 -13.38
CA MET A 1 6.35 -6.81 -14.60
C MET A 1 4.91 -7.15 -14.22
N ASN A 2 4.07 -6.18 -13.84
CA ASN A 2 2.64 -6.43 -13.57
C ASN A 2 1.83 -5.40 -14.36
N GLN A 3 1.70 -5.64 -15.67
CA GLN A 3 0.69 -5.00 -16.50
C GLN A 3 -0.59 -5.82 -16.32
N PRO A 4 -1.77 -5.22 -16.05
CA PRO A 4 -3.01 -5.93 -16.35
C PRO A 4 -2.96 -6.28 -17.84
N PRO A 5 -3.44 -7.47 -18.27
CA PRO A 5 -3.40 -7.85 -19.66
C PRO A 5 -4.33 -6.93 -20.45
N ALA A 6 -3.80 -5.80 -20.91
CA ALA A 6 -4.44 -4.88 -21.85
C ALA A 6 -4.81 -5.60 -23.18
N SER A 7 -4.38 -6.85 -23.31
CA SER A 7 -4.58 -7.73 -24.46
C SER A 7 -4.96 -9.14 -24.02
N SER A 8 -5.73 -9.31 -22.94
CA SER A 8 -6.36 -10.61 -22.71
C SER A 8 -7.35 -10.86 -23.85
N GLU A 9 -7.19 -11.98 -24.57
CA GLU A 9 -8.12 -12.36 -25.63
C GLU A 9 -9.48 -12.79 -25.08
N ASP A 10 -9.54 -13.11 -23.78
CA ASP A 10 -10.77 -13.45 -23.10
C ASP A 10 -11.69 -12.23 -22.92
N PRO A 11 -12.89 -12.24 -23.52
CA PRO A 11 -13.83 -11.11 -23.43
C PRO A 11 -14.31 -10.90 -21.99
N GLY A 12 -14.42 -11.96 -21.18
CA GLY A 12 -14.80 -11.87 -19.77
C GLY A 12 -13.82 -11.03 -18.96
N ILE A 13 -12.52 -11.19 -19.17
CA ILE A 13 -11.48 -10.38 -18.52
C ILE A 13 -11.48 -8.93 -19.03
N ARG A 14 -11.69 -8.71 -20.34
CA ARG A 14 -11.75 -7.37 -20.94
C ARG A 14 -12.94 -6.56 -20.44
N ASP A 15 -14.11 -7.19 -20.38
CA ASP A 15 -15.35 -6.54 -19.94
C ASP A 15 -15.42 -6.39 -18.41
N SER A 16 -14.61 -7.16 -17.67
CA SER A 16 -14.52 -7.06 -16.21
C SER A 16 -13.86 -5.76 -15.74
N GLU A 17 -12.86 -5.25 -16.46
CA GLU A 17 -12.16 -4.01 -16.07
C GLU A 17 -13.12 -2.81 -15.88
N PRO A 18 -13.97 -2.44 -16.87
CA PRO A 18 -14.89 -1.32 -16.70
C PRO A 18 -15.94 -1.58 -15.61
N ALA A 19 -16.36 -2.84 -15.42
CA ALA A 19 -17.29 -3.20 -14.35
C ALA A 19 -16.66 -3.03 -12.96
N LEU A 20 -15.44 -3.54 -12.77
CA LEU A 20 -14.67 -3.40 -11.54
C LEU A 20 -14.37 -1.94 -11.22
N ARG A 21 -14.03 -1.13 -12.23
CA ARG A 21 -13.80 0.30 -12.06
C ARG A 21 -15.05 1.03 -11.55
N ARG A 22 -16.22 0.73 -12.12
CA ARG A 22 -17.50 1.29 -11.67
C ARG A 22 -17.84 0.85 -10.24
N ALA A 23 -17.62 -0.41 -9.91
CA ALA A 23 -17.87 -0.94 -8.57
C ALA A 23 -16.97 -0.26 -7.53
N ALA A 24 -15.67 -0.14 -7.82
CA ALA A 24 -14.71 0.53 -6.95
C ALA A 24 -15.06 2.01 -6.73
N GLN A 25 -15.48 2.72 -7.78
CA GLN A 25 -15.93 4.11 -7.66
C GLN A 25 -17.15 4.24 -6.73
N LYS A 26 -18.17 3.40 -6.90
CA LYS A 26 -19.36 3.40 -6.03
C LYS A 26 -19.02 3.03 -4.58
N ALA A 27 -18.13 2.07 -4.38
CA ALA A 27 -17.71 1.66 -3.04
C ALA A 27 -17.03 2.81 -2.29
N ARG A 28 -16.15 3.57 -2.97
CA ARG A 28 -15.53 4.77 -2.41
C ARG A 28 -16.57 5.84 -2.06
N GLU A 29 -17.43 6.20 -3.00
CA GLU A 29 -18.47 7.22 -2.78
C GLU A 29 -19.39 6.84 -1.61
N LEU A 30 -19.82 5.58 -1.55
CA LEU A 30 -20.63 5.09 -0.44
C LEU A 30 -19.85 5.11 0.88
N GLY A 31 -18.59 4.68 0.89
CA GLY A 31 -17.73 4.70 2.07
C GLY A 31 -17.54 6.10 2.64
N GLU A 32 -17.35 7.10 1.78
CA GLU A 32 -17.28 8.52 2.16
C GLU A 32 -18.60 9.00 2.78
N GLN A 33 -19.74 8.64 2.18
CA GLN A 33 -21.07 9.02 2.67
C GLN A 33 -21.43 8.37 4.01
N THR A 34 -21.13 7.07 4.17
CA THR A 34 -21.52 6.29 5.35
C THR A 34 -20.45 6.25 6.43
N ARG A 35 -19.29 6.86 6.19
CA ARG A 35 -18.06 6.72 6.99
C ARG A 35 -17.67 5.24 7.18
N THR A 36 -17.88 4.45 6.14
CA THR A 36 -17.47 3.04 6.12
C THR A 36 -16.09 2.97 5.46
N PRO A 37 -15.09 2.35 6.11
CA PRO A 37 -13.74 2.26 5.57
C PRO A 37 -13.70 1.42 4.29
N VAL A 38 -12.86 1.81 3.34
CA VAL A 38 -12.68 1.12 2.06
C VAL A 38 -11.20 0.78 1.90
N TYR A 39 -10.85 -0.48 2.13
CA TYR A 39 -9.46 -0.93 2.11
C TYR A 39 -9.00 -1.35 0.73
N VAL A 40 -7.80 -0.93 0.34
CA VAL A 40 -7.10 -1.38 -0.88
C VAL A 40 -5.66 -1.77 -0.60
N LEU A 41 -5.12 -2.68 -1.40
CA LEU A 41 -3.70 -3.01 -1.38
C LEU A 41 -2.94 -2.07 -2.30
N ARG A 42 -2.12 -1.19 -1.75
CA ARG A 42 -1.27 -0.24 -2.49
C ARG A 42 0.17 -0.39 -2.04
N HIS A 43 1.10 -0.68 -2.96
CA HIS A 43 2.53 -0.91 -2.65
C HIS A 43 2.78 -1.97 -1.57
N GLY A 44 1.95 -3.03 -1.54
CA GLY A 44 2.05 -4.09 -0.52
C GLY A 44 1.51 -3.70 0.85
N GLN A 45 0.89 -2.54 0.99
CA GLN A 45 0.29 -2.06 2.23
C GLN A 45 -1.23 -1.96 2.08
N ILE A 46 -1.96 -2.34 3.12
CA ILE A 46 -3.41 -2.16 3.19
C ILE A 46 -3.66 -0.70 3.59
N VAL A 47 -4.43 -0.01 2.78
CA VAL A 47 -4.67 1.43 2.87
C VAL A 47 -6.18 1.67 2.91
N ASP A 48 -6.66 2.50 3.84
CA ASP A 48 -8.06 2.91 3.89
C ASP A 48 -8.28 4.20 3.10
N LEU A 49 -8.97 4.09 1.97
CA LEU A 49 -9.22 5.20 1.06
C LEU A 49 -10.09 6.31 1.66
N VAL A 50 -10.94 6.00 2.63
CA VAL A 50 -11.85 7.00 3.24
C VAL A 50 -11.11 7.79 4.34
N ALA A 51 -10.11 7.17 4.97
CA ALA A 51 -9.24 7.83 5.95
C ALA A 51 -8.08 8.63 5.30
N GLU A 52 -7.62 8.24 4.10
CA GLU A 52 -6.51 8.90 3.41
C GLU A 52 -6.80 10.33 2.93
N ASP A 53 -8.07 10.75 2.81
CA ASP A 53 -8.42 12.14 2.52
C ASP A 53 -8.12 13.08 3.72
N GLY A 54 -7.80 12.52 4.90
CA GLY A 54 -7.50 13.28 6.13
C GLY A 54 -6.02 13.40 6.51
N GLU A 55 -5.17 12.40 6.24
CA GLU A 55 -3.78 12.45 6.73
C GLU A 55 -2.86 11.54 5.91
N GLN A 56 -1.99 12.12 5.08
CA GLN A 56 -0.92 11.35 4.44
C GLN A 56 0.05 10.86 5.54
N PRO A 57 0.29 9.55 5.70
CA PRO A 57 1.33 9.08 6.58
C PRO A 57 2.68 9.52 6.01
N LYS A 58 3.32 10.49 6.66
CA LYS A 58 4.70 10.88 6.41
C LYS A 58 5.55 9.62 6.45
N ARG A 59 6.08 9.22 5.28
CA ARG A 59 7.08 8.16 5.15
C ARG A 59 8.12 8.33 6.26
N ARG A 60 8.14 7.39 7.22
CA ARG A 60 9.29 7.22 8.09
C ARG A 60 10.46 6.84 7.18
N GLN A 61 11.38 7.79 6.97
CA GLN A 61 12.70 7.47 6.44
C GLN A 61 13.38 6.63 7.52
N GLU A 62 13.47 5.32 7.25
CA GLU A 62 14.25 4.39 8.06
C GLU A 62 15.71 4.82 7.95
N GLY A 63 16.19 5.40 9.04
CA GLY A 63 17.51 5.98 9.14
C GLY A 63 18.58 4.90 9.17
N ASP A 64 19.57 5.08 8.31
CA ASP A 64 21.00 4.97 8.62
C ASP A 64 21.38 3.77 9.51
N ASP A 65 21.63 2.62 8.87
CA ASP A 65 22.42 1.51 9.40
C ASP A 65 23.89 1.96 9.57
N THR A 66 24.14 2.93 10.46
CA THR A 66 25.45 3.04 11.10
C THR A 66 25.56 1.82 12.01
N ILE A 67 26.20 0.77 11.49
CA ILE A 67 26.64 -0.40 12.24
C ILE A 67 27.28 0.11 13.53
N ARG A 68 26.58 -0.13 14.66
CA ARG A 68 27.15 -0.05 16.00
C ARG A 68 28.28 -1.05 16.09
N THR A 69 29.47 -0.64 15.68
CA THR A 69 30.72 -1.27 16.11
C THR A 69 30.72 -1.16 17.63
N ALA A 70 30.46 -2.27 18.31
CA ALA A 70 30.61 -2.35 19.75
C ALA A 70 32.04 -1.94 20.13
N PRO A 71 32.26 -1.17 21.20
CA PRO A 71 33.61 -0.97 21.70
C PRO A 71 34.18 -2.34 22.07
N ILE A 72 35.25 -2.69 21.37
CA ILE A 72 36.12 -3.83 21.66
C ILE A 72 36.55 -3.68 23.13
N CYS A 73 36.13 -4.61 24.00
CA CYS A 73 36.56 -4.63 25.40
C CYS A 73 38.10 -4.73 25.45
N PRO A 74 38.82 -3.82 26.12
CA PRO A 74 40.26 -3.96 26.27
C PRO A 74 40.60 -5.12 27.21
N ASP A 75 41.65 -5.83 26.85
CA ASP A 75 42.15 -7.08 27.40
C ASP A 75 42.17 -7.16 28.93
N GLY A 76 41.63 -8.27 29.44
CA GLY A 76 41.91 -8.73 30.79
C GLY A 76 43.23 -9.49 30.84
N LYS A 77 44.18 -8.98 31.63
CA LYS A 77 45.11 -9.83 32.40
C LYS A 77 45.71 -9.06 33.59
N PRO A 78 45.73 -9.63 34.81
CA PRO A 78 46.50 -9.11 35.94
C PRO A 78 48.00 -9.36 35.80
#